data_AF-A0A955TF27-F1
#
_entry.id   AF-A0A955TF27-F1
#
_cell.length_a   1.000
_cell.length_b   1.000
_cell.length_c   1.000
_cell.angle_alpha   90.00
_cell.angle_beta   90.00
_cell.angle_gamma   90.00
#
_symmetry.space_group_name_H-M   'P 1'
#
loop_
_entity.id
_entity.type
_entity.pdbx_description
1 polymer ?
#
loop_
_entity_poly.entity_id
_entity_poly.type
_entity_poly.pdbx_seq_one_letter_code
_entity_poly.pdbx_strand_id
1 'polypeptide(L)'
;MDLVLPGSLGLGQKMKRFGISPFPSGSLFLLVGLLVLGTLSFDRPVWAQSSQSHIEAIEIEGNQHIEDLAILGKLSIKPGDSFTQESIREQIQLIYGMGFFEEVEVSTEVRANGVLVVFRVKEKPFTIEVVFDGNDELSDDKLNEKNTIKNQVFLDKEQVKVSVENFRSLYHDKGFYHAQIIPITDMVENNQVRLTFYIEEGSQAHIRTIVFEGRNVVQKKELISFMANREYSWPWSIFSDAGILHRDELPNDVERIKEVYLNKGYLDVQVGMPRMDLDEKKEWFTLVFPIVEGEPYVVSQIEYTGNTLFSDAELREGLIIEPGEVFQRAKIRDEITRLTDLYGSRGYAFAEANPSVEPDPPSRSTRIGFSIEEGEMVRIRDIRITGNNKTRDNVIRRELRVDERDMIDSPAIKRSFERLNNLNFFETVEILPKQIAPGEVDLDVKVKEKPTGSFSIGGGFSTLDQFTLIA
;
A
#
# COMPACT_ATOMS: atom_id res chain seq x y z
N MET A 1 15.86 -57.72 4.45
CA MET A 1 15.35 -58.95 3.81
C MET A 1 15.26 -58.69 2.31
N ASP A 2 16.37 -58.94 1.63
CA ASP A 2 16.51 -59.76 0.43
C ASP A 2 15.61 -59.54 -0.81
N LEU A 3 16.24 -58.92 -1.82
CA LEU A 3 16.51 -59.48 -3.16
C LEU A 3 15.41 -60.23 -3.98
N VAL A 4 14.98 -59.54 -5.07
CA VAL A 4 15.26 -59.89 -6.50
C VAL A 4 14.38 -60.92 -7.27
N LEU A 5 13.59 -60.35 -8.22
CA LEU A 5 13.29 -60.78 -9.63
C LEU A 5 12.45 -62.06 -9.93
N PRO A 6 11.93 -62.26 -11.18
CA PRO A 6 11.79 -61.35 -12.35
C PRO A 6 10.38 -61.31 -13.04
N GLY A 7 10.16 -60.38 -14.00
CA GLY A 7 9.46 -60.75 -15.27
C GLY A 7 8.25 -59.95 -15.82
N SER A 8 8.51 -59.13 -16.85
CA SER A 8 7.70 -58.94 -18.08
C SER A 8 6.52 -57.92 -18.22
N LEU A 9 6.52 -57.28 -19.41
CA LEU A 9 5.41 -56.78 -20.26
C LEU A 9 4.53 -55.56 -19.88
N GLY A 10 4.46 -54.56 -20.80
CA GLY A 10 3.26 -53.73 -21.02
C GLY A 10 3.44 -52.27 -21.50
N LEU A 11 3.32 -52.02 -22.82
CA LEU A 11 2.85 -50.76 -23.50
C LEU A 11 3.61 -49.42 -23.23
N GLY A 12 3.75 -48.45 -24.16
CA GLY A 12 3.41 -48.36 -25.59
C GLY A 12 3.86 -47.00 -26.20
N GLN A 13 4.50 -47.05 -27.38
CA GLN A 13 4.95 -45.99 -28.34
C GLN A 13 4.81 -44.47 -28.02
N LYS A 14 5.81 -43.58 -28.15
CA LYS A 14 6.90 -43.27 -29.15
C LYS A 14 6.58 -42.25 -30.25
N MET A 15 7.33 -41.14 -30.21
CA MET A 15 7.57 -40.15 -31.29
C MET A 15 8.30 -40.75 -32.51
N LYS A 16 8.29 -40.03 -33.65
CA LYS A 16 9.15 -40.28 -34.83
C LYS A 16 10.05 -39.08 -35.18
N ARG A 17 11.23 -39.38 -35.72
CA ARG A 17 12.27 -38.49 -36.32
C ARG A 17 12.94 -39.26 -37.49
N PHE A 18 13.77 -38.56 -38.28
CA PHE A 18 14.66 -39.06 -39.37
C PHE A 18 13.98 -39.50 -40.69
N GLY A 19 14.61 -39.44 -41.88
CA GLY A 19 15.89 -38.79 -42.26
C GLY A 19 16.56 -39.31 -43.57
N ILE A 20 16.95 -38.39 -44.47
CA ILE A 20 18.16 -38.32 -45.37
C ILE A 20 18.57 -39.50 -46.33
N SER A 21 18.66 -39.17 -47.65
CA SER A 21 19.56 -39.71 -48.74
C SER A 21 19.34 -41.14 -49.34
N PRO A 22 20.01 -41.58 -50.46
CA PRO A 22 20.91 -40.91 -51.44
C PRO A 22 20.65 -41.19 -52.97
N PHE A 23 21.56 -40.67 -53.83
CA PHE A 23 21.85 -40.81 -55.30
C PHE A 23 21.94 -42.25 -55.90
N PRO A 24 21.91 -42.50 -57.27
CA PRO A 24 23.07 -42.23 -58.19
C PRO A 24 22.90 -42.07 -59.75
N SER A 25 23.95 -41.49 -60.36
CA SER A 25 24.61 -41.64 -61.70
C SER A 25 23.94 -42.16 -62.99
N GLY A 26 24.30 -41.54 -64.14
CA GLY A 26 24.30 -42.17 -65.49
C GLY A 26 24.64 -41.20 -66.65
N SER A 27 25.48 -41.59 -67.63
CA SER A 27 25.84 -40.78 -68.82
C SER A 27 26.21 -41.64 -70.03
N LEU A 28 25.80 -41.30 -71.28
CA LEU A 28 26.62 -41.22 -72.52
C LEU A 28 25.81 -40.81 -73.80
N PHE A 29 26.53 -40.20 -74.76
CA PHE A 29 26.25 -39.76 -76.16
C PHE A 29 25.30 -40.65 -77.03
N LEU A 30 24.60 -40.14 -78.07
CA LEU A 30 25.20 -39.66 -79.35
C LEU A 30 24.27 -38.85 -80.32
N LEU A 31 24.84 -37.75 -80.84
CA LEU A 31 24.64 -36.93 -82.07
C LEU A 31 23.40 -37.06 -83.03
N VAL A 32 22.76 -35.89 -83.30
CA VAL A 32 22.35 -35.28 -84.61
C VAL A 32 21.16 -34.29 -84.40
N GLY A 33 21.03 -33.10 -85.03
CA GLY A 33 22.02 -32.27 -85.74
C GLY A 33 21.52 -31.51 -87.00
N LEU A 34 21.02 -30.26 -86.90
CA LEU A 34 20.93 -29.31 -88.05
C LEU A 34 21.01 -27.81 -87.64
N LEU A 35 21.70 -27.04 -88.49
CA LEU A 35 21.99 -25.59 -88.47
C LEU A 35 20.79 -24.63 -88.55
N VAL A 36 20.88 -23.48 -87.83
CA VAL A 36 20.55 -22.13 -88.33
C VAL A 36 21.54 -21.10 -87.73
N LEU A 37 22.01 -20.12 -88.51
CA LEU A 37 22.94 -19.04 -88.11
C LEU A 37 22.22 -17.89 -87.37
N GLY A 38 22.92 -17.21 -86.45
CA GLY A 38 22.44 -15.97 -85.83
C GLY A 38 23.48 -15.26 -84.95
N THR A 39 24.34 -14.44 -85.56
CA THR A 39 25.18 -13.35 -84.99
C THR A 39 25.50 -13.32 -83.49
N LEU A 40 26.78 -13.51 -83.15
CA LEU A 40 27.35 -13.10 -81.87
C LEU A 40 27.32 -11.57 -81.70
N SER A 41 26.59 -11.07 -80.72
CA SER A 41 26.81 -9.72 -80.17
C SER A 41 27.49 -9.86 -78.81
N PHE A 42 28.64 -9.19 -78.66
CA PHE A 42 29.28 -9.02 -77.35
C PHE A 42 28.51 -7.95 -76.58
N ASP A 43 27.52 -8.35 -75.78
CA ASP A 43 27.00 -7.47 -74.75
C ASP A 43 28.09 -7.20 -73.72
N ARG A 44 28.66 -6.00 -73.80
CA ARG A 44 29.49 -5.46 -72.73
C ARG A 44 28.61 -5.38 -71.48
N PRO A 45 29.12 -5.71 -70.28
CA PRO A 45 28.45 -5.28 -69.06
C PRO A 45 28.45 -3.75 -69.08
N VAL A 46 27.29 -3.16 -69.42
CA VAL A 46 27.03 -1.76 -69.19
C VAL A 46 27.04 -1.60 -67.68
N TRP A 47 28.12 -1.00 -67.17
CA TRP A 47 28.12 -0.47 -65.81
C TRP A 47 27.06 0.61 -65.80
N ALA A 48 25.86 0.25 -65.34
CA ALA A 48 24.81 1.21 -65.06
C ALA A 48 25.38 2.15 -64.00
N GLN A 49 25.82 3.32 -64.46
CA GLN A 49 26.38 4.35 -63.62
C GLN A 49 25.31 4.71 -62.60
N SER A 50 25.53 4.31 -61.34
CA SER A 50 24.69 4.69 -60.22
C SER A 50 24.81 6.20 -60.09
N SER A 51 23.91 6.90 -60.76
CA SER A 51 23.66 8.31 -60.52
C SER A 51 23.28 8.39 -59.05
N GLN A 52 24.19 8.89 -58.20
CA GLN A 52 23.84 9.22 -56.83
C GLN A 52 22.87 10.38 -56.91
N SER A 53 21.58 10.04 -56.94
CA SER A 53 20.50 11.00 -56.74
C SER A 53 20.82 11.74 -55.45
N HIS A 54 20.83 13.06 -55.52
CA HIS A 54 20.98 13.92 -54.36
C HIS A 54 19.64 14.60 -54.07
N ILE A 55 19.46 14.99 -52.82
CA ILE A 55 18.25 15.69 -52.38
C ILE A 55 18.30 17.11 -52.97
N GLU A 56 17.35 17.45 -53.84
CA GLU A 56 17.24 18.78 -54.44
C GLU A 56 16.65 19.77 -53.41
N ALA A 57 15.58 19.34 -52.75
CA ALA A 57 14.87 20.09 -51.72
C ALA A 57 14.15 19.13 -50.76
N ILE A 58 13.76 19.67 -49.59
CA ILE A 58 12.92 18.98 -48.62
C ILE A 58 11.74 19.91 -48.32
N GLU A 59 10.52 19.39 -48.48
CA GLU A 59 9.28 20.09 -48.20
C GLU A 59 8.50 19.33 -47.11
N ILE A 60 7.80 20.07 -46.25
CA ILE A 60 6.94 19.50 -45.20
C ILE A 60 5.50 19.93 -45.52
N GLU A 61 4.55 18.99 -45.40
CA GLU A 61 3.13 19.23 -45.64
C GLU A 61 2.29 18.64 -44.48
N GLY A 62 1.18 19.30 -44.12
CA GLY A 62 0.16 18.73 -43.20
C GLY A 62 0.33 19.07 -41.71
N ASN A 63 1.44 19.68 -41.32
CA ASN A 63 1.61 20.32 -40.02
C ASN A 63 0.69 21.56 -39.86
N GLN A 64 0.37 21.90 -38.61
CA GLN A 64 -0.57 22.98 -38.24
C GLN A 64 -0.05 23.80 -37.04
N HIS A 65 0.41 23.13 -35.98
CA HIS A 65 0.97 23.78 -34.78
C HIS A 65 2.50 23.75 -34.75
N ILE A 66 3.13 22.73 -35.35
CA ILE A 66 4.58 22.63 -35.44
C ILE A 66 5.05 23.34 -36.70
N GLU A 67 5.94 24.33 -36.56
CA GLU A 67 6.53 25.04 -37.70
C GLU A 67 7.46 24.13 -38.53
N ASP A 68 7.45 24.30 -39.86
CA ASP A 68 8.29 23.57 -40.81
C ASP A 68 9.76 23.56 -40.39
N LEU A 69 10.27 24.71 -39.91
CA LEU A 69 11.65 24.87 -39.46
C LEU A 69 12.00 24.02 -38.24
N ALA A 70 11.05 23.73 -37.36
CA ALA A 70 11.26 22.84 -36.21
C ALA A 70 11.37 21.37 -36.65
N ILE A 71 10.62 20.98 -37.70
CA ILE A 71 10.67 19.64 -38.29
C ILE A 71 11.96 19.47 -39.11
N LEU A 72 12.25 20.42 -40.00
CA LEU A 72 13.49 20.46 -40.80
C LEU A 72 14.74 20.50 -39.91
N GLY A 73 14.72 21.26 -38.81
CA GLY A 73 15.81 21.33 -37.83
C GLY A 73 16.06 20.02 -37.05
N LYS A 74 15.11 19.07 -37.08
CA LYS A 74 15.25 17.74 -36.48
C LYS A 74 15.89 16.72 -37.44
N LEU A 75 15.81 16.96 -38.76
CA LEU A 75 16.35 16.06 -39.78
C LEU A 75 17.88 16.06 -39.78
N SER A 76 18.47 14.91 -40.09
CA SER A 76 19.92 14.76 -40.30
C SER A 76 20.35 15.01 -41.75
N ILE A 77 19.41 14.97 -42.71
CA ILE A 77 19.64 15.24 -44.13
C ILE A 77 19.39 16.72 -44.50
N LYS A 78 20.05 17.18 -45.56
CA LYS A 78 19.93 18.53 -46.13
C LYS A 78 19.91 18.49 -47.66
N PRO A 79 19.41 19.54 -48.33
CA PRO A 79 19.62 19.74 -49.77
C PRO A 79 21.11 19.61 -50.14
N GLY A 80 21.40 18.79 -51.15
CA GLY A 80 22.75 18.42 -51.57
C GLY A 80 23.25 17.06 -51.06
N ASP A 81 22.62 16.47 -50.02
CA ASP A 81 23.02 15.15 -49.50
C ASP A 81 22.59 13.99 -50.43
N SER A 82 23.27 12.85 -50.30
CA SER A 82 22.93 11.63 -51.05
C SER A 82 21.56 11.06 -50.64
N PHE A 83 20.70 10.81 -51.62
CA PHE A 83 19.40 10.17 -51.42
C PHE A 83 19.56 8.64 -51.34
N THR A 84 19.26 8.05 -50.18
CA THR A 84 19.17 6.59 -49.98
C THR A 84 17.89 6.22 -49.24
N GLN A 85 17.41 4.98 -49.39
CA GLN A 85 16.18 4.55 -48.71
C GLN A 85 16.38 4.47 -47.19
N GLU A 86 17.60 4.15 -46.75
CA GLU A 86 18.04 4.14 -45.36
C GLU A 86 17.99 5.54 -44.75
N SER A 87 18.53 6.57 -45.43
CA SER A 87 18.53 7.94 -44.91
C SER A 87 17.13 8.49 -44.70
N ILE A 88 16.19 8.15 -45.59
CA ILE A 88 14.78 8.51 -45.48
C ILE A 88 14.09 7.77 -44.32
N ARG A 89 14.39 6.48 -44.10
CA ARG A 89 13.84 5.74 -42.96
C ARG A 89 14.30 6.32 -41.63
N GLU A 90 15.56 6.74 -41.52
CA GLU A 90 16.08 7.43 -40.33
C GLU A 90 15.35 8.76 -40.10
N GLN A 91 15.02 9.53 -41.15
CA GLN A 91 14.24 10.76 -41.02
C GLN A 91 12.84 10.50 -40.48
N ILE A 92 12.13 9.49 -41.00
CA ILE A 92 10.80 9.11 -40.52
C ILE A 92 10.86 8.76 -39.01
N GLN A 93 11.88 8.03 -38.58
CA GLN A 93 12.10 7.73 -37.17
C GLN A 93 12.41 8.98 -36.33
N LEU A 94 13.18 9.93 -36.85
CA LEU A 94 13.47 11.20 -36.18
C LEU A 94 12.22 12.08 -36.02
N ILE A 95 11.33 12.11 -37.02
CA ILE A 95 10.05 12.84 -36.99
C ILE A 95 9.09 12.19 -35.98
N TYR A 96 8.86 10.87 -36.04
CA TYR A 96 8.06 10.18 -35.01
C TYR A 96 8.67 10.34 -33.61
N GLY A 97 10.01 10.37 -33.50
CA GLY A 97 10.75 10.63 -32.27
C GLY A 97 10.61 12.05 -31.70
N MET A 98 9.96 12.98 -32.42
CA MET A 98 9.50 14.26 -31.85
C MET A 98 8.25 14.08 -30.98
N GLY A 99 7.51 12.98 -31.15
CA GLY A 99 6.32 12.64 -30.37
C GLY A 99 5.02 13.36 -30.78
N PHE A 100 5.09 14.34 -31.70
CA PHE A 100 3.97 15.20 -32.08
C PHE A 100 3.05 14.65 -33.18
N PHE A 101 3.48 13.62 -33.91
CA PHE A 101 2.78 13.14 -35.12
C PHE A 101 2.14 11.77 -34.90
N GLU A 102 0.92 11.60 -35.42
CA GLU A 102 0.21 10.32 -35.49
C GLU A 102 0.66 9.52 -36.73
N GLU A 103 0.97 10.23 -37.82
CA GLU A 103 1.32 9.64 -39.11
C GLU A 103 2.40 10.49 -39.81
N VAL A 104 3.34 9.81 -40.47
CA VAL A 104 4.42 10.39 -41.26
C VAL A 104 4.55 9.57 -42.54
N GLU A 105 4.09 10.12 -43.66
CA GLU A 105 4.31 9.60 -44.99
C GLU A 105 5.47 10.36 -45.67
N VAL A 106 6.14 9.69 -46.60
CA VAL A 106 7.12 10.33 -47.48
C VAL A 106 6.74 10.08 -48.94
N SER A 107 6.74 11.14 -49.74
CA SER A 107 6.66 11.04 -51.19
C SER A 107 7.88 11.69 -51.81
N THR A 108 8.30 11.19 -52.97
CA THR A 108 9.54 11.61 -53.62
C THR A 108 9.29 11.84 -55.10
N GLU A 109 9.72 12.99 -55.61
CA GLU A 109 9.57 13.40 -57.01
C GLU A 109 10.96 13.55 -57.63
N VAL A 110 11.22 12.83 -58.72
CA VAL A 110 12.47 12.94 -59.47
C VAL A 110 12.41 14.18 -60.37
N ARG A 111 13.31 15.13 -60.12
CA ARG A 111 13.42 16.41 -60.81
C ARG A 111 14.70 16.48 -61.63
N ALA A 112 14.82 17.52 -62.45
CA ALA A 112 15.98 17.70 -63.34
C ALA A 112 17.31 17.87 -62.58
N ASN A 113 17.27 18.37 -61.35
CA ASN A 113 18.46 18.64 -60.53
C ASN A 113 18.55 17.75 -59.28
N GLY A 114 17.76 16.67 -59.16
CA GLY A 114 17.83 15.76 -58.02
C GLY A 114 16.48 15.13 -57.66
N VAL A 115 16.28 14.86 -56.37
CA VAL A 115 15.02 14.33 -55.83
C VAL A 115 14.44 15.33 -54.85
N LEU A 116 13.20 15.78 -55.07
CA LEU A 116 12.41 16.44 -54.03
C LEU A 116 11.91 15.35 -53.06
N VAL A 117 12.09 15.59 -51.76
CA VAL A 117 11.53 14.76 -50.68
C VAL A 117 10.44 15.55 -49.97
N VAL A 118 9.20 15.08 -50.02
CA VAL A 118 8.05 15.69 -49.33
C VAL A 118 7.64 14.79 -48.17
N PHE A 119 7.77 15.29 -46.94
CA PHE A 119 7.24 14.62 -45.76
C PHE A 119 5.82 15.13 -45.47
N ARG A 120 4.82 14.27 -45.63
CA ARG A 120 3.44 14.54 -45.20
C ARG A 120 3.28 14.06 -43.78
N VAL A 121 3.01 14.99 -42.86
CA VAL A 121 2.82 14.70 -41.45
C VAL A 121 1.38 14.95 -41.04
N LYS A 122 0.87 14.12 -40.14
CA LYS A 122 -0.40 14.34 -39.46
C LYS A 122 -0.12 14.52 -37.99
N GLU A 123 -0.32 15.73 -37.49
CA GLU A 123 -0.18 16.01 -36.06
C GLU A 123 -1.18 15.21 -35.23
N LYS A 124 -0.73 14.70 -34.07
CA LYS A 124 -1.62 14.25 -33.01
C LYS A 124 -2.56 15.41 -32.63
N PRO A 125 -3.78 15.14 -32.13
CA PRO A 125 -4.63 16.20 -31.62
C PRO A 125 -3.98 16.92 -30.43
N PHE A 126 -4.22 18.22 -30.26
CA PHE A 126 -3.66 19.01 -29.16
C PHE A 126 -4.67 19.13 -28.00
N THR A 127 -4.33 18.58 -26.83
CA THR A 127 -5.22 18.56 -25.66
C THR A 127 -5.29 19.94 -25.01
N ILE A 128 -6.43 20.61 -25.10
CA ILE A 128 -6.63 21.92 -24.43
C ILE A 128 -6.83 21.75 -22.92
N GLU A 129 -7.63 20.77 -22.53
CA GLU A 129 -7.96 20.47 -21.13
C GLU A 129 -8.32 18.99 -20.96
N VAL A 130 -8.07 18.48 -19.76
CA VAL A 130 -8.54 17.18 -19.27
C VAL A 130 -9.63 17.43 -18.23
N VAL A 131 -10.77 16.74 -18.37
CA VAL A 131 -11.95 16.83 -17.50
C VAL A 131 -12.29 15.45 -16.97
N PHE A 132 -12.80 15.38 -15.74
CA PHE A 132 -13.38 14.19 -15.15
C PHE A 132 -14.89 14.41 -15.00
N ASP A 133 -15.69 13.37 -15.22
CA ASP A 133 -17.14 13.40 -15.07
C ASP A 133 -17.61 12.09 -14.43
N GLY A 134 -18.56 12.15 -13.50
CA GLY A 134 -19.04 11.00 -12.73
C GLY A 134 -18.12 10.52 -11.57
N ASN A 135 -17.15 11.32 -11.15
CA ASN A 135 -16.23 11.01 -10.05
C ASN A 135 -16.69 11.56 -8.68
N ASP A 136 -17.80 11.04 -8.14
CA ASP A 136 -18.35 11.50 -6.86
C ASP A 136 -17.48 11.06 -5.64
N GLU A 137 -16.81 9.92 -5.71
CA GLU A 137 -16.04 9.33 -4.59
C GLU A 137 -14.54 9.68 -4.60
N LEU A 138 -14.01 10.18 -5.73
CA LEU A 138 -12.63 10.63 -5.88
C LEU A 138 -12.57 12.04 -6.48
N SER A 139 -11.96 12.98 -5.75
CA SER A 139 -11.78 14.34 -6.27
C SER A 139 -10.84 14.40 -7.48
N ASP A 140 -11.06 15.38 -8.35
CA ASP A 140 -10.22 15.69 -9.51
C ASP A 140 -8.73 15.79 -9.16
N ASP A 141 -8.39 16.35 -7.99
CA ASP A 141 -7.02 16.41 -7.49
C ASP A 141 -6.39 15.01 -7.32
N LYS A 142 -7.17 14.04 -6.81
CA LYS A 142 -6.70 12.65 -6.62
C LYS A 142 -6.59 11.87 -7.92
N LEU A 143 -7.45 12.15 -8.89
CA LEU A 143 -7.28 11.62 -10.24
C LEU A 143 -6.04 12.26 -10.92
N ASN A 144 -5.87 13.57 -10.81
CA ASN A 144 -4.72 14.29 -11.36
C ASN A 144 -3.37 13.88 -10.75
N GLU A 145 -3.31 13.49 -9.47
CA GLU A 145 -2.10 12.89 -8.85
C GLU A 145 -1.58 11.63 -9.58
N LYS A 146 -2.42 10.94 -10.36
CA LYS A 146 -2.08 9.73 -11.13
C LYS A 146 -2.28 9.87 -12.64
N ASN A 147 -2.74 11.03 -13.11
CA ASN A 147 -2.95 11.31 -14.52
C ASN A 147 -1.59 11.45 -15.23
N THR A 148 -1.39 10.78 -16.36
CA THR A 148 -0.16 10.91 -17.16
C THR A 148 -0.29 11.91 -18.29
N ILE A 149 -1.52 12.28 -18.65
CA ILE A 149 -1.81 13.37 -19.61
C ILE A 149 -1.73 14.70 -18.89
N LYS A 150 -1.02 15.66 -19.50
CA LYS A 150 -0.99 17.05 -19.06
C LYS A 150 -1.91 17.90 -19.93
N ASN A 151 -2.39 19.03 -19.41
CA ASN A 151 -3.04 20.04 -20.23
C ASN A 151 -2.01 20.67 -21.18
N GLN A 152 -2.46 21.12 -22.36
CA GLN A 152 -1.66 21.84 -23.36
C GLN A 152 -0.50 21.01 -23.95
N VAL A 153 -0.74 19.72 -24.23
CA VAL A 153 0.20 18.84 -24.92
C VAL A 153 -0.49 18.03 -26.02
N PHE A 154 0.29 17.50 -26.96
CA PHE A 154 -0.20 16.56 -27.96
C PHE A 154 -0.71 15.26 -27.30
N LEU A 155 -1.93 14.85 -27.66
CA LEU A 155 -2.64 13.72 -27.06
C LEU A 155 -1.97 12.39 -27.44
N ASP A 156 -1.35 11.73 -26.46
CA ASP A 156 -0.81 10.39 -26.65
C ASP A 156 -1.80 9.30 -26.19
N LYS A 157 -2.30 8.51 -27.14
CA LYS A 157 -3.28 7.45 -26.90
C LYS A 157 -2.79 6.35 -25.96
N GLU A 158 -1.47 6.10 -25.86
CA GLU A 158 -0.95 5.13 -24.90
C GLU A 158 -0.92 5.71 -23.48
N GLN A 159 -0.60 7.00 -23.33
CA GLN A 159 -0.72 7.69 -22.03
C GLN A 159 -2.18 7.78 -21.55
N VAL A 160 -3.15 7.92 -22.46
CA VAL A 160 -4.58 7.84 -22.09
C VAL A 160 -4.91 6.49 -21.48
N LYS A 161 -4.47 5.37 -22.09
CA LYS A 161 -4.67 4.02 -21.54
C LYS A 161 -4.01 3.84 -20.17
N VAL A 162 -2.77 4.31 -20.02
CA VAL A 162 -2.06 4.26 -18.72
C VAL A 162 -2.83 5.03 -17.65
N SER A 163 -3.40 6.18 -18.00
CA SER A 163 -4.22 6.98 -17.07
C SER A 163 -5.53 6.26 -16.71
N VAL A 164 -6.21 5.63 -17.67
CA VAL A 164 -7.39 4.76 -17.42
C VAL A 164 -7.08 3.63 -16.44
N GLU A 165 -5.96 2.93 -16.62
CA GLU A 165 -5.55 1.86 -15.69
C GLU A 165 -5.20 2.41 -14.30
N ASN A 166 -4.49 3.55 -14.23
CA ASN A 166 -4.19 4.22 -12.96
C ASN A 166 -5.46 4.62 -12.19
N PHE A 167 -6.47 5.18 -12.87
CA PHE A 167 -7.73 5.55 -12.25
C PHE A 167 -8.51 4.30 -11.80
N ARG A 168 -8.54 3.24 -12.62
CA ARG A 168 -9.12 1.95 -12.22
C ARG A 168 -8.45 1.38 -10.96
N SER A 169 -7.12 1.48 -10.85
CA SER A 169 -6.40 1.09 -9.63
C SER A 169 -6.81 1.92 -8.41
N LEU A 170 -6.94 3.25 -8.53
CA LEU A 170 -7.42 4.10 -7.43
C LEU A 170 -8.82 3.68 -6.95
N TYR A 171 -9.74 3.43 -7.88
CA TYR A 171 -11.09 2.96 -7.56
C TYR A 171 -11.08 1.55 -6.93
N HIS A 172 -10.25 0.63 -7.44
CA HIS A 172 -10.06 -0.69 -6.84
C HIS A 172 -9.48 -0.61 -5.42
N ASP A 173 -8.57 0.31 -5.13
CA ASP A 173 -8.02 0.53 -3.78
C ASP A 173 -9.09 1.07 -2.82
N LYS A 174 -10.05 1.85 -3.33
CA LYS A 174 -11.25 2.33 -2.61
C LYS A 174 -12.39 1.32 -2.51
N GLY A 175 -12.29 0.16 -3.18
CA GLY A 175 -13.30 -0.90 -3.14
C GLY A 175 -14.28 -0.93 -4.32
N PHE A 176 -14.15 -0.04 -5.31
CA PHE A 176 -15.04 0.08 -6.47
C PHE A 176 -14.54 -0.78 -7.64
N TYR A 177 -14.73 -2.10 -7.57
CA TYR A 177 -14.26 -3.04 -8.61
C TYR A 177 -15.15 -3.12 -9.86
N HIS A 178 -16.26 -2.38 -9.85
CA HIS A 178 -17.11 -2.13 -11.01
C HIS A 178 -16.79 -0.84 -11.76
N ALA A 179 -15.85 -0.03 -11.27
CA ALA A 179 -15.50 1.24 -11.88
C ALA A 179 -15.12 1.10 -13.37
N GLN A 180 -15.93 1.70 -14.23
CA GLN A 180 -15.64 1.85 -15.66
C GLN A 180 -15.16 3.27 -15.92
N ILE A 181 -14.07 3.40 -16.68
CA ILE A 181 -13.51 4.71 -17.06
C ILE A 181 -13.43 4.73 -18.59
N ILE A 182 -14.18 5.62 -19.20
CA ILE A 182 -14.38 5.75 -20.64
C ILE A 182 -13.77 7.09 -21.10
N PRO A 183 -12.61 7.07 -21.77
CA PRO A 183 -12.02 8.28 -22.34
C PRO A 183 -12.78 8.71 -23.60
N ILE A 184 -13.40 9.88 -23.55
CA ILE A 184 -14.09 10.54 -24.67
C ILE A 184 -13.21 11.69 -25.15
N THR A 185 -13.04 11.82 -26.46
CA THR A 185 -12.21 12.87 -27.08
C THR A 185 -13.08 13.71 -27.99
N ASP A 186 -13.46 14.90 -27.52
CA ASP A 186 -14.27 15.85 -28.28
C ASP A 186 -13.35 16.75 -29.11
N MET A 187 -13.48 16.69 -30.44
CA MET A 187 -12.78 17.62 -31.34
C MET A 187 -13.44 18.99 -31.28
N VAL A 188 -12.62 20.03 -31.12
CA VAL A 188 -13.03 21.44 -31.09
C VAL A 188 -12.73 22.06 -32.46
N GLU A 189 -11.78 22.98 -32.55
CA GLU A 189 -11.30 23.59 -33.80
C GLU A 189 -9.79 23.33 -33.95
N ASN A 190 -9.25 23.48 -35.17
CA ASN A 190 -7.80 23.42 -35.45
C ASN A 190 -7.08 22.20 -34.84
N ASN A 191 -7.63 20.99 -34.99
CA ASN A 191 -7.07 19.75 -34.43
C ASN A 191 -6.88 19.76 -32.89
N GLN A 192 -7.58 20.65 -32.17
CA GLN A 192 -7.60 20.68 -30.71
C GLN A 192 -8.70 19.77 -30.16
N VAL A 193 -8.45 19.18 -28.98
CA VAL A 193 -9.37 18.26 -28.32
C VAL A 193 -9.53 18.54 -26.83
N ARG A 194 -10.75 18.35 -26.34
CA ARG A 194 -11.03 18.13 -24.92
C ARG A 194 -10.99 16.63 -24.65
N LEU A 195 -10.27 16.22 -23.61
CA LEU A 195 -10.27 14.83 -23.14
C LEU A 195 -11.12 14.72 -21.88
N THR A 196 -12.28 14.06 -21.98
CA THR A 196 -13.16 13.81 -20.85
C THR A 196 -13.03 12.35 -20.42
N PHE A 197 -12.64 12.09 -19.18
CA PHE A 197 -12.74 10.76 -18.58
C PHE A 197 -14.10 10.64 -17.90
N TYR A 198 -15.04 10.01 -18.60
CA TYR A 198 -16.35 9.67 -18.05
C TYR A 198 -16.22 8.42 -17.18
N ILE A 199 -16.69 8.50 -15.94
CA ILE A 199 -16.48 7.49 -14.90
C ILE A 199 -17.84 6.98 -14.41
N GLU A 200 -18.02 5.65 -14.46
CA GLU A 200 -19.14 4.96 -13.81
C GLU A 200 -18.56 4.18 -12.62
N GLU A 201 -18.59 4.75 -11.41
CA GLU A 201 -17.91 4.19 -10.22
C GLU A 201 -18.48 2.83 -9.80
N GLY A 202 -19.81 2.67 -9.92
CA GLY A 202 -20.52 1.47 -9.50
C GLY A 202 -20.70 1.36 -7.98
N SER A 203 -21.01 0.16 -7.49
CA SER A 203 -21.14 -0.11 -6.05
C SER A 203 -19.76 -0.36 -5.39
N GLN A 204 -19.58 0.17 -4.18
CA GLN A 204 -18.44 -0.19 -3.34
C GLN A 204 -18.60 -1.62 -2.82
N ALA A 205 -17.53 -2.41 -2.89
CA ALA A 205 -17.53 -3.78 -2.35
C ALA A 205 -17.36 -3.77 -0.82
N HIS A 206 -18.18 -4.56 -0.12
CA HIS A 206 -18.17 -4.66 1.34
C HIS A 206 -17.77 -6.06 1.84
N ILE A 207 -17.23 -6.15 3.05
CA ILE A 207 -16.94 -7.41 3.73
C ILE A 207 -18.24 -8.08 4.15
N ARG A 208 -18.61 -9.16 3.46
CA ARG A 208 -19.80 -9.97 3.78
C ARG A 208 -19.58 -10.88 4.97
N THR A 209 -18.41 -11.50 5.04
CA THR A 209 -18.07 -12.47 6.09
C THR A 209 -16.57 -12.57 6.28
N ILE A 210 -16.16 -12.78 7.52
CA ILE A 210 -14.82 -13.09 7.97
C ILE A 210 -14.83 -14.52 8.50
N VAL A 211 -13.98 -15.35 7.92
CA VAL A 211 -13.80 -16.77 8.27
C VAL A 211 -12.43 -16.94 8.90
N PHE A 212 -12.39 -17.68 10.00
CA PHE A 212 -11.16 -18.07 10.68
C PHE A 212 -10.99 -19.58 10.51
N GLU A 213 -10.21 -20.00 9.52
CA GLU A 213 -9.89 -21.41 9.29
C GLU A 213 -8.99 -21.91 10.43
N GLY A 214 -9.30 -23.08 10.99
CA GLY A 214 -8.54 -23.65 12.12
C GLY A 214 -8.87 -23.08 13.50
N ARG A 215 -9.77 -22.09 13.62
CA ARG A 215 -10.26 -21.56 14.90
C ARG A 215 -11.25 -22.52 15.57
N ASN A 216 -10.90 -23.04 16.74
CA ASN A 216 -11.75 -23.90 17.57
C ASN A 216 -12.06 -23.24 18.93
N VAL A 217 -11.04 -22.67 19.61
CA VAL A 217 -11.14 -22.29 21.04
C VAL A 217 -11.61 -20.86 21.30
N VAL A 218 -11.25 -19.90 20.44
CA VAL A 218 -11.66 -18.48 20.60
C VAL A 218 -12.98 -18.23 19.86
N GLN A 219 -13.88 -17.40 20.40
CA GLN A 219 -15.13 -17.08 19.69
C GLN A 219 -14.89 -16.12 18.52
N LYS A 220 -15.55 -16.35 17.37
CA LYS A 220 -15.47 -15.46 16.19
C LYS A 220 -15.73 -13.98 16.53
N LYS A 221 -16.72 -13.70 17.38
CA LYS A 221 -17.06 -12.35 17.83
C LYS A 221 -15.94 -11.69 18.64
N GLU A 222 -15.21 -12.47 19.43
CA GLU A 222 -14.09 -11.99 20.24
C GLU A 222 -12.96 -11.50 19.33
N LEU A 223 -12.54 -12.31 18.35
CA LEU A 223 -11.54 -11.91 17.35
C LEU A 223 -11.95 -10.64 16.59
N ILE A 224 -13.16 -10.60 16.04
CA ILE A 224 -13.68 -9.43 15.29
C ILE A 224 -13.76 -8.17 16.17
N SER A 225 -13.98 -8.31 17.49
CA SER A 225 -14.09 -7.15 18.38
C SER A 225 -12.79 -6.37 18.53
N PHE A 226 -11.63 -7.03 18.37
CA PHE A 226 -10.32 -6.39 18.35
C PHE A 226 -9.89 -5.92 16.96
N MET A 227 -10.49 -6.44 15.88
CA MET A 227 -10.12 -6.07 14.50
C MET A 227 -10.66 -4.69 14.08
N ALA A 228 -9.93 -4.07 13.17
CA ALA A 228 -10.36 -2.91 12.39
C ALA A 228 -11.34 -3.34 11.29
N ASN A 229 -10.99 -4.38 10.51
CA ASN A 229 -11.88 -4.92 9.49
C ASN A 229 -13.04 -5.71 10.11
N ARG A 230 -14.28 -5.37 9.70
CA ARG A 230 -15.52 -5.91 10.27
C ARG A 230 -16.50 -6.31 9.19
N GLU A 231 -17.36 -7.27 9.50
CA GLU A 231 -18.47 -7.67 8.64
C GLU A 231 -19.52 -6.56 8.54
N TYR A 232 -20.02 -6.33 7.33
CA TYR A 232 -21.16 -5.44 7.10
C TYR A 232 -22.39 -5.97 7.83
N SER A 233 -22.98 -5.13 8.69
CA SER A 233 -24.11 -5.47 9.53
C SER A 233 -25.17 -4.38 9.46
N TRP A 234 -26.20 -4.60 8.63
CA TRP A 234 -27.35 -3.71 8.56
C TRP A 234 -28.15 -3.73 9.88
N PRO A 235 -28.55 -2.58 10.44
CA PRO A 235 -28.37 -1.20 9.95
C PRO A 235 -27.16 -0.47 10.55
N TRP A 236 -26.36 -1.09 11.42
CA TRP A 236 -25.25 -0.46 12.15
C TRP A 236 -24.14 0.08 11.22
N SER A 237 -23.89 -0.61 10.11
CA SER A 237 -22.95 -0.20 9.05
C SER A 237 -23.37 1.05 8.25
N ILE A 238 -24.55 1.63 8.47
CA ILE A 238 -24.93 2.92 7.86
C ILE A 238 -24.29 4.09 8.62
N PHE A 239 -24.03 3.90 9.93
CA PHE A 239 -23.55 4.94 10.84
C PHE A 239 -22.07 4.75 11.23
N SER A 240 -21.35 3.86 10.54
CA SER A 240 -19.95 3.53 10.80
C SER A 240 -19.32 2.88 9.57
N ASP A 241 -17.99 2.99 9.43
CA ASP A 241 -17.22 2.39 8.32
C ASP A 241 -17.18 0.83 8.35
N ALA A 242 -17.98 0.20 9.20
CA ALA A 242 -18.02 -1.25 9.40
C ALA A 242 -18.52 -1.97 8.14
N GLY A 243 -17.64 -2.73 7.49
CA GLY A 243 -17.91 -3.40 6.22
C GLY A 243 -17.05 -2.87 5.08
N ILE A 244 -16.41 -1.71 5.22
CA ILE A 244 -15.38 -1.24 4.30
C ILE A 244 -14.09 -2.04 4.55
N LEU A 245 -13.37 -2.39 3.48
CA LEU A 245 -12.11 -3.15 3.54
C LEU A 245 -10.91 -2.22 3.67
N HIS A 246 -10.30 -2.18 4.86
CA HIS A 246 -9.04 -1.51 5.14
C HIS A 246 -7.88 -2.49 4.91
N ARG A 247 -7.40 -2.54 3.66
CA ARG A 247 -6.35 -3.49 3.20
C ARG A 247 -5.02 -3.30 3.94
N ASP A 248 -4.69 -2.06 4.25
CA ASP A 248 -3.55 -1.60 5.03
C ASP A 248 -3.59 -2.06 6.49
N GLU A 249 -4.79 -2.25 7.05
CA GLU A 249 -5.00 -2.75 8.41
C GLU A 249 -4.97 -4.29 8.53
N LEU A 250 -5.00 -5.05 7.42
CA LEU A 250 -5.00 -6.51 7.48
C LEU A 250 -3.78 -7.12 8.22
N PRO A 251 -2.54 -6.62 8.07
CA PRO A 251 -1.39 -7.08 8.87
C PRO A 251 -1.55 -6.76 10.36
N ASN A 252 -2.15 -5.61 10.70
CA ASN A 252 -2.43 -5.25 12.08
C ASN A 252 -3.51 -6.17 12.67
N ASP A 253 -4.54 -6.50 11.90
CA ASP A 253 -5.59 -7.45 12.31
C ASP A 253 -5.04 -8.86 12.56
N VAL A 254 -4.07 -9.33 11.76
CA VAL A 254 -3.34 -10.58 12.01
C VAL A 254 -2.67 -10.58 13.39
N GLU A 255 -1.93 -9.53 13.75
CA GLU A 255 -1.28 -9.43 15.07
C GLU A 255 -2.30 -9.21 16.21
N ARG A 256 -3.43 -8.52 15.97
CA ARG A 256 -4.52 -8.39 16.95
C ARG A 256 -5.19 -9.74 17.25
N ILE A 257 -5.46 -10.55 16.22
CA ILE A 257 -5.96 -11.93 16.37
C ILE A 257 -4.96 -12.75 17.21
N LYS A 258 -3.68 -12.71 16.84
CA LYS A 258 -2.59 -13.42 17.54
C LYS A 258 -2.50 -13.02 19.02
N GLU A 259 -2.61 -11.73 19.33
CA GLU A 259 -2.62 -11.23 20.72
C GLU A 259 -3.81 -11.76 21.54
N VAL A 260 -4.99 -11.98 20.95
CA VAL A 260 -6.13 -12.63 21.65
C VAL A 260 -5.79 -14.08 22.06
N TYR A 261 -5.06 -14.81 21.21
CA TYR A 261 -4.59 -16.17 21.51
C TYR A 261 -3.46 -16.20 22.54
N LEU A 262 -2.48 -15.28 22.45
CA LEU A 262 -1.42 -15.13 23.45
C LEU A 262 -1.96 -14.78 24.84
N ASN A 263 -3.05 -14.00 24.91
CA ASN A 263 -3.76 -13.70 26.16
C ASN A 263 -4.53 -14.90 26.74
N LYS A 264 -4.63 -16.03 26.02
CA LYS A 264 -5.28 -17.28 26.46
C LYS A 264 -4.30 -18.46 26.59
N GLY A 265 -2.99 -18.21 26.51
CA GLY A 265 -1.95 -19.23 26.72
C GLY A 265 -1.35 -19.87 25.47
N TYR A 266 -1.85 -19.53 24.28
CA TYR A 266 -1.45 -20.19 23.03
C TYR A 266 -0.18 -19.54 22.46
N LEU A 267 0.98 -19.87 23.03
CA LEU A 267 2.27 -19.27 22.65
C LEU A 267 2.73 -19.63 21.23
N ASP A 268 2.40 -20.83 20.76
CA ASP A 268 2.73 -21.31 19.41
C ASP A 268 1.74 -20.86 18.32
N VAL A 269 0.80 -19.95 18.64
CA VAL A 269 -0.23 -19.53 17.69
C VAL A 269 0.38 -18.90 16.42
N GLN A 270 -0.06 -19.39 15.26
CA GLN A 270 0.29 -18.83 13.96
C GLN A 270 -0.98 -18.33 13.28
N VAL A 271 -0.98 -17.06 12.87
CA VAL A 271 -2.05 -16.43 12.11
C VAL A 271 -1.43 -15.99 10.78
N GLY A 272 -1.96 -16.48 9.67
CA GLY A 272 -1.49 -16.08 8.34
C GLY A 272 -2.27 -14.88 7.80
N MET A 273 -1.70 -14.22 6.78
CA MET A 273 -2.43 -13.20 6.02
C MET A 273 -3.72 -13.77 5.42
N PRO A 274 -4.83 -13.01 5.45
CA PRO A 274 -6.10 -13.50 4.96
C PRO A 274 -6.10 -13.65 3.43
N ARG A 275 -6.75 -14.71 2.94
CA ARG A 275 -7.18 -14.77 1.54
C ARG A 275 -8.42 -13.88 1.37
N MET A 276 -8.53 -13.24 0.23
CA MET A 276 -9.64 -12.32 -0.09
C MET A 276 -10.34 -12.83 -1.35
N ASP A 277 -11.51 -13.41 -1.17
CA ASP A 277 -12.35 -13.85 -2.29
C ASP A 277 -13.43 -12.81 -2.53
N LEU A 278 -13.46 -12.28 -3.75
CA LEU A 278 -14.46 -11.31 -4.22
C LEU A 278 -15.51 -12.08 -5.03
N ASP A 279 -16.79 -11.83 -4.75
CA ASP A 279 -17.87 -12.56 -5.42
C ASP A 279 -18.00 -12.21 -6.92
N GLU A 280 -18.75 -13.01 -7.68
CA GLU A 280 -18.92 -12.83 -9.14
C GLU A 280 -19.48 -11.43 -9.50
N LYS A 281 -20.28 -10.85 -8.58
CA LYS A 281 -20.84 -9.50 -8.69
C LYS A 281 -19.94 -8.40 -8.15
N LYS A 282 -18.74 -8.72 -7.67
CA LYS A 282 -17.75 -7.82 -7.07
C LYS A 282 -18.33 -6.82 -6.06
N GLU A 283 -19.37 -7.21 -5.34
CA GLU A 283 -20.04 -6.43 -4.30
C GLU A 283 -19.62 -6.90 -2.90
N TRP A 284 -19.13 -8.14 -2.79
CA TRP A 284 -18.95 -8.81 -1.51
C TRP A 284 -17.61 -9.52 -1.39
N PHE A 285 -16.84 -9.12 -0.39
CA PHE A 285 -15.64 -9.82 0.06
C PHE A 285 -15.95 -10.91 1.09
N THR A 286 -15.26 -12.03 0.94
CA THR A 286 -15.04 -13.04 1.97
C THR A 286 -13.57 -12.97 2.39
N LEU A 287 -13.30 -12.64 3.65
CA LEU A 287 -11.95 -12.67 4.21
C LEU A 287 -11.72 -14.00 4.93
N VAL A 288 -10.63 -14.70 4.61
CA VAL A 288 -10.34 -16.03 5.17
C VAL A 288 -8.96 -16.03 5.82
N PHE A 289 -8.93 -15.90 7.15
CA PHE A 289 -7.73 -15.92 7.98
C PHE A 289 -7.38 -17.37 8.36
N PRO A 290 -6.23 -17.93 7.92
CA PRO A 290 -5.77 -19.23 8.39
C PRO A 290 -5.12 -19.10 9.78
N ILE A 291 -5.54 -19.93 10.73
CA ILE A 291 -5.02 -19.98 12.09
C ILE A 291 -4.57 -21.42 12.41
N VAL A 292 -3.37 -21.55 12.98
CA VAL A 292 -2.92 -22.74 13.70
C VAL A 292 -2.86 -22.33 15.18
N GLU A 293 -3.83 -22.78 15.97
CA GLU A 293 -3.99 -22.32 17.36
C GLU A 293 -2.85 -22.78 18.27
N GLY A 294 -2.30 -23.97 18.03
CA GLY A 294 -1.39 -24.62 18.96
C GLY A 294 -2.13 -25.10 20.21
N GLU A 295 -1.41 -25.21 21.32
CA GLU A 295 -1.91 -25.72 22.60
C GLU A 295 -1.60 -24.71 23.71
N PRO A 296 -2.41 -24.63 24.77
CA PRO A 296 -2.20 -23.66 25.84
C PRO A 296 -0.99 -24.06 26.70
N TYR A 297 -0.16 -23.08 27.03
CA TYR A 297 0.98 -23.23 27.93
C TYR A 297 0.59 -22.97 29.38
N VAL A 298 1.16 -23.73 30.29
CA VAL A 298 0.97 -23.58 31.76
C VAL A 298 2.17 -22.89 32.38
N VAL A 299 1.96 -21.94 33.30
CA VAL A 299 3.06 -21.28 34.03
C VAL A 299 3.71 -22.28 34.97
N SER A 300 4.96 -22.67 34.74
CA SER A 300 5.67 -23.65 35.58
C SER A 300 6.39 -23.00 36.76
N GLN A 301 6.97 -21.83 36.56
CA GLN A 301 7.78 -21.14 37.57
C GLN A 301 7.81 -19.62 37.33
N ILE A 302 7.92 -18.86 38.42
CA ILE A 302 8.09 -17.41 38.43
C ILE A 302 9.36 -17.05 39.20
N GLU A 303 10.29 -16.36 38.55
CA GLU A 303 11.60 -15.97 39.09
C GLU A 303 11.76 -14.44 39.07
N TYR A 304 12.38 -13.89 40.10
CA TYR A 304 12.73 -12.47 40.19
C TYR A 304 14.25 -12.33 40.19
N THR A 305 14.76 -11.27 39.56
CA THR A 305 16.19 -10.94 39.55
C THR A 305 16.36 -9.42 39.63
N GLY A 306 17.49 -8.95 40.17
CA GLY A 306 17.78 -7.52 40.35
C GLY A 306 17.12 -6.86 41.56
N ASN A 307 16.18 -7.54 42.23
CA ASN A 307 15.57 -7.08 43.48
C ASN A 307 16.55 -7.16 44.66
N THR A 308 16.90 -6.00 45.22
CA THR A 308 17.71 -5.83 46.43
C THR A 308 16.93 -5.16 47.56
N LEU A 309 15.92 -4.34 47.23
CA LEU A 309 15.03 -3.64 48.16
C LEU A 309 13.96 -4.56 48.76
N PHE A 310 13.44 -5.50 47.97
CA PHE A 310 12.41 -6.46 48.37
C PHE A 310 12.89 -7.90 48.18
N SER A 311 12.58 -8.75 49.15
CA SER A 311 12.78 -10.19 49.01
C SER A 311 11.77 -10.79 48.02
N ASP A 312 12.13 -11.92 47.39
CA ASP A 312 11.21 -12.71 46.58
C ASP A 312 9.88 -13.05 47.28
N ALA A 313 9.88 -13.15 48.61
CA ALA A 313 8.67 -13.45 49.39
C ALA A 313 7.72 -12.26 49.40
N GLU A 314 8.24 -11.04 49.61
CA GLU A 314 7.48 -9.80 49.52
C GLU A 314 7.03 -9.52 48.08
N LEU A 315 7.87 -9.80 47.08
CA LEU A 315 7.46 -9.68 45.68
C LEU A 315 6.36 -10.70 45.31
N ARG A 316 6.34 -11.90 45.89
CA ARG A 316 5.23 -12.86 45.69
C ARG A 316 3.95 -12.47 46.45
N GLU A 317 4.01 -11.56 47.41
CA GLU A 317 2.81 -11.09 48.13
C GLU A 317 1.93 -10.25 47.18
N GLY A 318 0.73 -10.74 46.87
CA GLY A 318 -0.19 -10.10 45.93
C GLY A 318 0.09 -10.36 44.44
N LEU A 319 0.98 -11.31 44.12
CA LEU A 319 1.19 -11.82 42.76
C LEU A 319 -0.11 -12.39 42.17
N ILE A 320 -0.48 -11.95 40.97
CA ILE A 320 -1.74 -12.32 40.29
C ILE A 320 -1.62 -13.63 39.50
N ILE A 321 -0.38 -14.08 39.22
CA ILE A 321 -0.08 -15.26 38.40
C ILE A 321 0.17 -16.47 39.31
N GLU A 322 -0.62 -17.52 39.17
CA GLU A 322 -0.49 -18.76 39.96
C GLU A 322 0.30 -19.83 39.19
N PRO A 323 1.44 -20.35 39.71
CA PRO A 323 2.11 -21.50 39.09
C PRO A 323 1.16 -22.71 39.00
N GLY A 324 1.05 -23.27 37.79
CA GLY A 324 0.07 -24.31 37.45
C GLY A 324 -1.16 -23.79 36.68
N GLU A 325 -1.37 -22.48 36.57
CA GLU A 325 -2.42 -21.92 35.71
C GLU A 325 -2.00 -21.74 34.25
N VAL A 326 -2.97 -21.57 33.35
CA VAL A 326 -2.72 -21.26 31.94
C VAL A 326 -2.13 -19.85 31.80
N PHE A 327 -1.04 -19.73 31.05
CA PHE A 327 -0.37 -18.46 30.74
C PHE A 327 -1.34 -17.42 30.20
N GLN A 328 -1.25 -16.18 30.69
CA GLN A 328 -2.04 -15.06 30.19
C GLN A 328 -1.15 -13.82 30.11
N ARG A 329 -0.88 -13.33 28.88
CA ARG A 329 -0.02 -12.15 28.66
C ARG A 329 -0.55 -10.89 29.37
N ALA A 330 -1.86 -10.75 29.53
CA ALA A 330 -2.49 -9.68 30.31
C ALA A 330 -1.99 -9.65 31.77
N LYS A 331 -1.99 -10.80 32.46
CA LYS A 331 -1.52 -10.87 33.85
C LYS A 331 -0.05 -10.45 34.02
N ILE A 332 0.79 -10.65 33.01
CA ILE A 332 2.18 -10.15 33.03
C ILE A 332 2.23 -8.62 33.00
N ARG A 333 1.35 -7.96 32.24
CA ARG A 333 1.25 -6.49 32.23
C ARG A 333 0.73 -5.96 33.58
N ASP A 334 -0.25 -6.64 34.16
CA ASP A 334 -0.78 -6.31 35.49
C ASP A 334 0.32 -6.46 36.55
N GLU A 335 1.12 -7.52 36.47
CA GLU A 335 2.24 -7.79 37.37
C GLU A 335 3.38 -6.78 37.24
N ILE A 336 3.77 -6.39 36.02
CA ILE A 336 4.72 -5.28 35.78
C ILE A 336 4.21 -3.99 36.42
N THR A 337 2.93 -3.68 36.24
CA THR A 337 2.30 -2.48 36.83
C THR A 337 2.30 -2.57 38.35
N ARG A 338 2.02 -3.74 38.93
CA ARG A 338 2.04 -3.97 40.38
C ARG A 338 3.44 -3.82 40.98
N LEU A 339 4.46 -4.38 40.31
CA LEU A 339 5.86 -4.24 40.72
C LEU A 339 6.31 -2.78 40.65
N THR A 340 6.08 -2.09 39.54
CA THR A 340 6.46 -0.67 39.39
C THR A 340 5.71 0.26 40.35
N ASP A 341 4.41 0.04 40.60
CA ASP A 341 3.65 0.74 41.65
C ASP A 341 4.23 0.45 43.06
N LEU A 342 4.67 -0.79 43.35
CA LEU A 342 5.28 -1.19 44.63
C LEU A 342 6.63 -0.50 44.87
N TYR A 343 7.54 -0.51 43.89
CA TYR A 343 8.82 0.23 43.97
C TYR A 343 8.59 1.75 44.03
N GLY A 344 7.65 2.26 43.23
CA GLY A 344 7.23 3.65 43.26
C GLY A 344 6.70 4.10 44.62
N SER A 345 6.03 3.23 45.38
CA SER A 345 5.60 3.51 46.76
C SER A 345 6.73 3.63 47.78
N ARG A 346 7.96 3.22 47.40
CA ARG A 346 9.19 3.36 48.20
C ARG A 346 10.12 4.45 47.69
N GLY A 347 9.66 5.30 46.76
CA GLY A 347 10.44 6.41 46.22
C GLY A 347 11.22 6.12 44.93
N TYR A 348 11.06 4.96 44.31
CA TYR A 348 11.80 4.57 43.10
C TYR A 348 10.95 4.85 41.85
N ALA A 349 10.98 6.10 41.35
CA ALA A 349 10.16 6.55 40.20
C ALA A 349 10.41 5.77 38.91
N PHE A 350 11.66 5.40 38.71
CA PHE A 350 12.21 4.87 37.46
C PHE A 350 12.55 3.38 37.61
N ALA A 351 11.88 2.69 38.52
CA ALA A 351 11.99 1.25 38.61
C ALA A 351 11.33 0.61 37.37
N GLU A 352 12.05 -0.24 36.66
CA GLU A 352 11.55 -0.98 35.51
C GLU A 352 11.48 -2.47 35.82
N ALA A 353 10.40 -3.14 35.42
CA ALA A 353 10.23 -4.59 35.55
C ALA A 353 10.15 -5.20 34.15
N ASN A 354 11.28 -5.75 33.68
CA ASN A 354 11.45 -6.31 32.35
C ASN A 354 11.09 -7.81 32.36
N PRO A 355 10.00 -8.23 31.67
CA PRO A 355 9.58 -9.63 31.66
C PRO A 355 10.40 -10.47 30.68
N SER A 356 10.80 -11.67 31.08
CA SER A 356 11.18 -12.76 30.17
C SER A 356 10.11 -13.85 30.20
N VAL A 357 9.80 -14.41 29.03
CA VAL A 357 8.90 -15.56 28.89
C VAL A 357 9.66 -16.63 28.14
N GLU A 358 9.96 -17.72 28.84
CA GLU A 358 10.72 -18.86 28.31
C GLU A 358 9.74 -20.03 28.15
N PRO A 359 9.21 -20.27 26.93
CA PRO A 359 8.40 -21.45 26.64
C PRO A 359 9.27 -22.71 26.52
N ASP A 360 8.77 -23.82 27.05
CA ASP A 360 9.30 -25.17 26.86
C ASP A 360 8.25 -26.03 26.09
N PRO A 361 8.30 -26.05 24.75
CA PRO A 361 7.28 -26.73 23.94
C PRO A 361 7.10 -28.23 24.24
N PRO A 362 8.14 -29.03 24.54
CA PRO A 362 7.99 -30.41 24.99
C PRO A 362 7.11 -30.61 26.22
N SER A 363 7.19 -29.74 27.24
CA SER A 363 6.32 -29.84 28.44
C SER A 363 5.04 -29.01 28.34
N ARG A 364 4.92 -28.14 27.32
CA ARG A 364 3.85 -27.12 27.20
C ARG A 364 3.76 -26.25 28.45
N SER A 365 4.92 -25.95 29.03
CA SER A 365 5.01 -25.06 30.18
C SER A 365 5.89 -23.87 29.87
N THR A 366 5.75 -22.80 30.65
CA THR A 366 6.57 -21.60 30.48
C THR A 366 7.01 -21.04 31.82
N ARG A 367 8.28 -20.64 31.87
CA ARG A 367 8.87 -19.89 32.96
C ARG A 367 8.71 -18.41 32.67
N ILE A 368 8.31 -17.65 33.69
CA ILE A 368 8.22 -16.19 33.63
C ILE A 368 9.31 -15.63 34.55
N GLY A 369 10.25 -14.90 33.98
CA GLY A 369 11.23 -14.11 34.74
C GLY A 369 10.80 -12.65 34.79
N PHE A 370 11.09 -11.99 35.91
CA PHE A 370 11.03 -10.53 36.01
C PHE A 370 12.42 -10.02 36.41
N SER A 371 13.10 -9.36 35.46
CA SER A 371 14.34 -8.63 35.72
C SER A 371 14.00 -7.22 36.14
N ILE A 372 14.30 -6.88 37.39
CA ILE A 372 13.95 -5.61 38.00
C ILE A 372 15.17 -4.70 38.00
N GLU A 373 15.06 -3.56 37.35
CA GLU A 373 16.02 -2.46 37.44
C GLU A 373 15.44 -1.46 38.44
N GLU A 374 15.86 -1.54 39.70
CA GLU A 374 15.25 -0.76 40.80
C GLU A 374 15.41 0.76 40.61
N GLY A 375 16.50 1.19 39.98
CA GLY A 375 16.85 2.60 39.82
C GLY A 375 17.28 3.25 41.13
N GLU A 376 17.25 4.59 41.16
CA GLU A 376 17.53 5.38 42.36
C GLU A 376 16.24 5.85 43.03
N MET A 377 16.27 6.01 44.36
CA MET A 377 15.22 6.72 45.09
C MET A 377 15.28 8.20 44.71
N VAL A 378 14.15 8.78 44.31
CA VAL A 378 14.07 10.18 43.87
C VAL A 378 13.08 11.02 44.68
N ARG A 379 13.41 12.30 44.78
CA ARG A 379 12.61 13.32 45.44
C ARG A 379 12.06 14.32 44.43
N ILE A 380 10.82 14.76 44.64
CA ILE A 380 10.20 15.84 43.88
C ILE A 380 10.88 17.15 44.29
N ARG A 381 11.41 17.90 43.32
CA ARG A 381 12.09 19.17 43.54
C ARG A 381 11.16 20.36 43.32
N ASP A 382 10.47 20.38 42.17
CA ASP A 382 9.52 21.39 41.74
C ASP A 382 8.30 20.70 41.08
N ILE A 383 7.13 21.32 41.14
CA ILE A 383 5.90 20.86 40.47
C ILE A 383 5.44 21.93 39.49
N ARG A 384 5.66 21.66 38.21
CA ARG A 384 5.40 22.58 37.10
C ARG A 384 4.06 22.25 36.43
N ILE A 385 3.08 23.13 36.61
CA ILE A 385 1.77 23.02 35.96
C ILE A 385 1.78 23.86 34.67
N THR A 386 1.27 23.31 33.56
CA THR A 386 1.24 23.97 32.24
C THR A 386 -0.03 23.66 31.45
N GLY A 387 -0.41 24.58 30.55
CA GLY A 387 -1.58 24.46 29.65
C GLY A 387 -2.91 24.95 30.24
N ASN A 388 -2.92 25.29 31.52
CA ASN A 388 -4.05 25.84 32.29
C ASN A 388 -4.23 27.36 32.07
N ASN A 389 -4.56 27.77 30.84
CA ASN A 389 -4.64 29.18 30.47
C ASN A 389 -5.83 29.92 31.12
N LYS A 390 -6.93 29.22 31.42
CA LYS A 390 -8.13 29.76 32.09
C LYS A 390 -8.23 29.34 33.55
N THR A 391 -7.81 28.11 33.86
CA THR A 391 -7.90 27.47 35.17
C THR A 391 -6.71 27.89 36.03
N ARG A 392 -7.00 28.46 37.21
CA ARG A 392 -5.93 28.90 38.13
C ARG A 392 -5.10 27.71 38.59
N ASP A 393 -3.77 27.89 38.66
CA ASP A 393 -2.80 26.87 39.11
C ASP A 393 -3.24 26.17 40.40
N ASN A 394 -3.70 26.94 41.39
CA ASN A 394 -4.13 26.42 42.70
C ASN A 394 -5.34 25.47 42.64
N VAL A 395 -6.12 25.47 41.57
CA VAL A 395 -7.22 24.51 41.34
C VAL A 395 -6.69 23.15 40.91
N ILE A 396 -5.56 23.11 40.21
CA ILE A 396 -4.85 21.88 39.81
C ILE A 396 -3.99 21.41 40.99
N ARG A 397 -3.16 22.29 41.55
CA ARG A 397 -2.19 21.99 42.61
C ARG A 397 -2.83 21.33 43.84
N ARG A 398 -4.02 21.76 44.25
CA ARG A 398 -4.75 21.18 45.40
C ARG A 398 -5.29 19.76 45.18
N GLU A 399 -5.37 19.30 43.92
CA GLU A 399 -5.80 17.94 43.60
C GLU A 399 -4.62 16.96 43.58
N LEU A 400 -3.40 17.48 43.56
CA LEU A 400 -2.20 16.67 43.71
C LEU A 400 -2.13 16.09 45.13
N ARG A 401 -1.57 14.88 45.21
CA ARG A 401 -1.41 14.10 46.44
C ARG A 401 0.06 13.94 46.86
N VAL A 402 0.93 14.69 46.19
CA VAL A 402 2.36 14.83 46.44
C VAL A 402 2.68 16.32 46.44
N ASP A 403 3.56 16.75 47.36
CA ASP A 403 4.04 18.12 47.44
C ASP A 403 5.51 18.23 46.98
N GLU A 404 5.94 19.46 46.73
CA GLU A 404 7.36 19.76 46.49
C GLU A 404 8.19 19.32 47.71
N ARG A 405 9.31 18.63 47.47
CA ARG A 405 10.24 18.03 48.46
C ARG A 405 9.81 16.70 49.07
N ASP A 406 8.65 16.15 48.70
CA ASP A 406 8.30 14.77 49.03
C ASP A 406 9.16 13.76 48.26
N MET A 407 9.39 12.59 48.86
CA MET A 407 9.79 11.41 48.07
C MET A 407 8.67 11.09 47.08
N ILE A 408 9.03 10.59 45.90
CA ILE A 408 7.98 10.23 44.94
C ILE A 408 7.11 9.09 45.50
N ASP A 409 5.82 9.12 45.19
CA ASP A 409 4.86 8.07 45.51
C ASP A 409 3.99 7.88 44.25
N SER A 410 4.28 6.82 43.47
CA SER A 410 3.56 6.52 42.23
C SER A 410 2.04 6.31 42.47
N PRO A 411 1.60 5.54 43.48
CA PRO A 411 0.19 5.53 43.91
C PRO A 411 -0.42 6.92 44.20
N ALA A 412 0.31 7.85 44.81
CA ALA A 412 -0.17 9.22 45.03
C ALA A 412 -0.25 10.03 43.73
N ILE A 413 0.72 9.90 42.82
CA ILE A 413 0.67 10.52 41.47
C ILE A 413 -0.55 10.00 40.68
N LYS A 414 -0.81 8.68 40.71
CA LYS A 414 -1.96 8.04 40.07
C LYS A 414 -3.29 8.59 40.59
N ARG A 415 -3.45 8.69 41.91
CA ARG A 415 -4.60 9.37 42.54
C ARG A 415 -4.71 10.86 42.16
N SER A 416 -3.59 11.55 41.96
CA SER A 416 -3.56 12.95 41.52
C SER A 416 -4.13 13.10 40.11
N PHE A 417 -3.72 12.23 39.19
CA PHE A 417 -4.24 12.13 37.83
C PHE A 417 -5.74 11.81 37.81
N GLU A 418 -6.19 10.84 38.60
CA GLU A 418 -7.62 10.51 38.74
C GLU A 418 -8.44 11.72 39.21
N ARG A 419 -7.97 12.44 40.24
CA ARG A 419 -8.66 13.64 40.76
C ARG A 419 -8.73 14.77 39.73
N LEU A 420 -7.66 15.02 38.98
CA LEU A 420 -7.65 16.03 37.91
C LEU A 420 -8.60 15.69 36.77
N ASN A 421 -8.66 14.42 36.35
CA ASN A 421 -9.64 13.98 35.35
C ASN A 421 -11.08 14.09 35.88
N ASN A 422 -11.32 13.77 37.16
CA ASN A 422 -12.63 13.89 37.80
C ASN A 422 -13.14 15.33 37.93
N LEU A 423 -12.28 16.36 37.80
CA LEU A 423 -12.75 17.75 37.65
C LEU A 423 -13.50 17.98 36.33
N ASN A 424 -13.27 17.14 35.32
CA ASN A 424 -13.85 17.25 33.97
C ASN A 424 -13.52 18.58 33.23
N PHE A 425 -12.54 19.35 33.72
CA PHE A 425 -12.10 20.64 33.13
C PHE A 425 -11.12 20.47 31.95
N PHE A 426 -10.52 19.28 31.80
CA PHE A 426 -9.43 19.01 30.86
C PHE A 426 -9.80 17.90 29.87
N GLU A 427 -9.45 18.07 28.60
CA GLU A 427 -9.51 17.02 27.56
C GLU A 427 -8.44 15.96 27.81
N THR A 428 -7.22 16.40 28.18
CA THR A 428 -6.10 15.55 28.53
C THR A 428 -5.41 16.07 29.79
N VAL A 429 -4.89 15.13 30.58
CA VAL A 429 -4.03 15.37 31.74
C VAL A 429 -2.84 14.44 31.59
N GLU A 430 -1.63 14.95 31.81
CA GLU A 430 -0.40 14.18 31.89
C GLU A 430 0.36 14.61 33.15
N ILE A 431 0.88 13.65 33.91
CA ILE A 431 1.77 13.91 35.05
C ILE A 431 3.02 13.08 34.83
N LEU A 432 4.14 13.73 34.52
CA LEU A 432 5.37 13.06 34.11
C LEU A 432 6.52 13.46 35.04
N PRO A 433 7.16 12.51 35.75
CA PRO A 433 8.39 12.78 36.48
C PRO A 433 9.54 12.94 35.48
N LYS A 434 10.22 14.08 35.54
CA LYS A 434 11.37 14.40 34.69
C LYS A 434 12.63 14.46 35.54
N GLN A 435 13.55 13.53 35.31
CA GLN A 435 14.84 13.55 36.00
C GLN A 435 15.65 14.79 35.62
N ILE A 436 16.11 15.52 36.63
CA ILE A 436 16.97 16.71 36.46
C ILE A 436 18.37 16.46 37.01
N ALA A 437 18.48 15.65 38.06
CA ALA A 437 19.73 15.19 38.63
C ALA A 437 19.55 13.78 39.23
N PRO A 438 20.64 13.05 39.54
CA PRO A 438 20.57 11.84 40.37
C PRO A 438 19.80 12.14 41.67
N GLY A 439 18.84 11.28 42.03
CA GLY A 439 17.96 11.50 43.18
C GLY A 439 16.93 12.65 43.10
N GLU A 440 16.86 13.47 42.04
CA GLU A 440 15.91 14.60 41.94
C GLU A 440 15.13 14.67 40.61
N VAL A 441 13.80 14.85 40.72
CA VAL A 441 12.86 15.01 39.60
C VAL A 441 12.07 16.32 39.71
N ASP A 442 11.77 16.95 38.58
CA ASP A 442 10.67 17.91 38.48
C ASP A 442 9.41 17.14 38.02
N LEU A 443 8.24 17.49 38.56
CA LEU A 443 6.97 16.88 38.15
C LEU A 443 6.27 17.81 37.13
N ASP A 444 6.36 17.45 35.85
CA ASP A 444 5.68 18.18 34.76
C ASP A 444 4.20 17.74 34.70
N VAL A 445 3.29 18.59 35.19
CA VAL A 445 1.84 18.43 35.08
C VAL A 445 1.35 19.23 33.88
N LYS A 446 0.97 18.54 32.80
CA LYS A 446 0.45 19.16 31.58
C LYS A 446 -1.05 18.90 31.48
N VAL A 447 -1.82 19.93 31.19
CA VAL A 447 -3.26 19.80 30.97
C VAL A 447 -3.68 20.51 29.68
N LYS A 448 -4.67 19.94 28.98
CA LYS A 448 -5.34 20.61 27.86
C LYS A 448 -6.76 20.95 28.29
N GLU A 449 -7.09 22.22 28.44
CA GLU A 449 -8.41 22.66 28.90
C GLU A 449 -9.52 22.37 27.88
N LYS A 450 -10.71 21.96 28.36
CA LYS A 450 -11.89 21.81 27.51
C LYS A 450 -12.39 23.16 26.99
N PRO A 451 -13.04 23.19 25.82
CA PRO A 451 -13.87 24.31 25.41
C PRO A 451 -14.93 24.61 26.49
N THR A 452 -14.89 25.82 27.05
CA THR A 452 -15.75 26.25 28.17
C THR A 452 -17.16 26.64 27.72
N GLY A 453 -17.54 26.34 26.49
CA GLY A 453 -18.86 26.64 25.91
C GLY A 453 -19.42 25.40 25.24
N SER A 454 -20.56 24.93 25.74
CA SER A 454 -21.40 23.93 25.10
C SER A 454 -22.68 24.60 24.63
N PHE A 455 -23.01 24.43 23.35
CA PHE A 455 -24.30 24.80 22.78
C PHE A 455 -25.03 23.50 22.42
N SER A 456 -26.24 23.30 22.94
CA SER A 456 -26.95 22.02 22.84
C SER A 456 -28.41 22.25 22.48
N ILE A 457 -28.74 22.09 21.19
CA ILE A 457 -30.14 22.03 20.75
C ILE A 457 -30.62 20.58 20.87
N GLY A 458 -31.63 20.35 21.70
CA GLY A 458 -32.34 19.08 21.83
C GLY A 458 -33.78 19.18 21.32
N GLY A 459 -34.20 18.21 20.51
CA GLY A 459 -35.60 18.03 20.12
C GLY A 459 -36.18 16.78 20.77
N GLY A 460 -37.32 16.91 21.46
CA GLY A 460 -38.05 15.79 22.05
C GLY A 460 -39.47 15.70 21.49
N PHE A 461 -39.97 14.48 21.26
CA PHE A 461 -41.38 14.27 20.92
C PHE A 461 -42.05 13.42 22.00
N SER A 462 -43.08 13.98 22.64
CA SER A 462 -43.85 13.35 23.72
C SER A 462 -45.30 13.21 23.29
N THR A 463 -45.96 12.11 23.67
CA THR A 463 -47.41 11.96 23.47
C THR A 463 -48.23 12.91 24.36
N LEU A 464 -47.62 13.50 25.39
CA LEU A 464 -48.22 14.54 26.24
C LEU A 464 -47.92 15.95 25.73
N ASP A 465 -46.68 16.21 25.28
CA ASP A 465 -46.18 17.57 25.02
C ASP A 465 -45.96 17.90 23.52
N GLN A 466 -46.25 16.96 22.62
CA GLN A 466 -45.92 17.03 21.19
C GLN A 466 -44.41 17.29 20.96
N PHE A 467 -44.05 18.07 19.94
CA PHE A 467 -42.66 18.39 19.60
C PHE A 467 -42.16 19.59 20.43
N THR A 468 -41.13 19.36 21.23
CA THR A 468 -40.49 20.36 22.10
C THR A 468 -39.05 20.57 21.66
N LEU A 469 -38.63 21.84 21.53
CA LEU A 469 -37.23 22.24 21.39
C LEU A 469 -36.70 22.78 22.72
N ILE A 470 -35.49 22.38 23.08
CA ILE A 470 -34.72 22.87 24.22
C ILE A 470 -33.37 23.34 23.66
N ALA A 471 -32.89 24.51 24.07
CA ALA A 471 -31.64 25.14 23.62
C ALA A 471 -30.89 25.76 24.80
#